data_AF-A0A7V1BXF6-F1
#
_entry.id   AF-A0A7V1BXF6-F1
#
_cell.length_a   1.000
_cell.length_b   1.000
_cell.length_c   1.000
_cell.angle_alpha   90.00
_cell.angle_beta   90.00
_cell.angle_gamma   90.00
#
_symmetry.space_group_name_H-M   'P 1'
#
loop_
_entity.id
_entity.type
_entity.pdbx_description
1 polymer ?
#
loop_
_entity_poly.entity_id
_entity_poly.type
_entity_poly.pdbx_seq_one_letter_code
_entity_poly.pdbx_strand_id
1 'polypeptide(L)'
;MYFYLPIALTSISLPLIVGLGLLVGLLSGLFGVGGGFLMTPLLIMIGIPPTVAAASDSLQIVGASTTGTFAHWRLGNVDFKMGIYLL
;
A
#
# COMPACT_ATOMS: atom_id res chain seq x y z
N MET A 1 -17.59 -3.47 15.53
CA MET A 1 -17.62 -1.99 15.51
C MET A 1 -17.43 -1.54 14.06
N TYR A 2 -18.49 -1.07 13.42
CA TYR A 2 -18.45 -0.59 12.03
C TYR A 2 -18.20 0.91 12.04
N PHE A 3 -17.25 1.35 11.23
CA PHE A 3 -16.88 2.75 11.07
C PHE A 3 -17.32 3.22 9.68
N TYR A 4 -18.02 4.34 9.63
CA TYR A 4 -18.47 4.91 8.38
C TYR A 4 -17.33 5.71 7.75
N LEU A 5 -16.95 5.35 6.53
CA LEU A 5 -15.95 6.07 5.77
C LEU A 5 -16.65 7.11 4.88
N PRO A 6 -16.62 8.41 5.22
CA PRO A 6 -17.35 9.44 4.48
C PRO A 6 -16.82 9.62 3.05
N ILE A 7 -15.55 9.28 2.82
CA ILE A 7 -14.89 9.36 1.51
C ILE A 7 -15.31 8.19 0.61
N ALA A 8 -15.48 7.00 1.18
CA ALA A 8 -15.88 5.80 0.44
C ALA A 8 -17.41 5.58 0.41
N LEU A 9 -18.17 6.33 1.21
CA LEU A 9 -19.62 6.18 1.43
C LEU A 9 -20.04 4.77 1.91
N THR A 10 -19.10 4.01 2.49
CA THR A 10 -19.29 2.62 2.93
C THR A 10 -19.00 2.44 4.42
N SER A 11 -19.73 1.51 5.05
CA SER A 11 -19.53 1.09 6.44
C SER A 11 -18.59 -0.10 6.48
N ILE A 12 -17.40 0.03 7.07
CA ILE A 12 -16.41 -1.05 7.16
C ILE A 12 -16.06 -1.35 8.61
N SER A 13 -15.80 -2.62 8.94
CA SER A 13 -15.37 -3.02 10.27
C SER A 13 -13.89 -2.64 10.53
N LEU A 14 -13.62 -2.00 11.66
CA LEU A 14 -12.26 -1.60 12.05
C LEU A 14 -11.26 -2.77 12.08
N PRO A 15 -11.60 -3.94 12.66
CA PRO A 15 -10.67 -5.07 12.68
C PRO A 15 -10.28 -5.57 11.28
N LEU A 16 -11.19 -5.48 10.32
CA LEU A 16 -10.95 -5.90 8.94
C LEU A 16 -9.91 -4.99 8.27
N ILE A 17 -10.06 -3.67 8.40
CA ILE A 17 -9.11 -2.70 7.82
C ILE A 17 -7.72 -2.87 8.42
N VAL A 18 -7.64 -3.00 9.75
CA VAL A 18 -6.36 -3.19 10.44
C VAL A 18 -5.71 -4.51 10.04
N GLY A 19 -6.49 -5.60 9.98
CA GLY A 19 -6.01 -6.92 9.55
C GLY A 19 -5.49 -6.91 8.12
N LEU A 20 -6.24 -6.28 7.19
CA LEU A 20 -5.82 -6.10 5.80
C LEU A 20 -4.55 -5.26 5.69
N GLY A 21 -4.49 -4.12 6.38
CA GLY A 21 -3.32 -3.24 6.35
C GLY A 21 -2.05 -3.94 6.85
N LEU A 22 -2.17 -4.73 7.93
CA LEU A 22 -1.05 -5.52 8.45
C LEU A 22 -0.62 -6.62 7.47
N LEU A 23 -1.57 -7.40 6.94
CA LEU A 23 -1.28 -8.52 6.05
C LEU A 23 -0.66 -8.02 4.74
N VAL A 24 -1.27 -7.01 4.12
CA VAL A 24 -0.78 -6.41 2.88
C VAL A 24 0.56 -5.71 3.12
N GLY A 25 0.71 -4.96 4.22
CA GLY A 25 1.97 -4.30 4.58
C GLY A 25 3.12 -5.30 4.76
N LEU A 26 2.87 -6.42 5.43
CA LEU A 26 3.87 -7.46 5.68
C LEU A 26 4.26 -8.18 4.39
N LEU A 27 3.28 -8.59 3.58
CA LEU A 27 3.54 -9.21 2.27
C LEU A 27 4.29 -8.25 1.35
N SER A 28 3.87 -6.98 1.29
CA SER A 28 4.50 -6.04 0.37
C SER A 28 5.89 -5.59 0.82
N GLY A 29 6.15 -5.56 2.13
CA GLY A 29 7.48 -5.39 2.69
C GLY A 29 8.41 -6.56 2.35
N LEU A 30 7.91 -7.80 2.39
CA LEU A 30 8.67 -8.99 1.99
C LEU A 30 9.03 -9.00 0.50
N PHE A 31 8.08 -8.62 -0.36
CA PHE A 31 8.29 -8.63 -1.81
C PHE A 31 8.95 -7.35 -2.34
N GLY A 32 9.05 -6.28 -1.55
CA GLY A 32 9.65 -5.02 -1.96
C GLY A 32 8.86 -4.25 -3.04
N VAL A 33 7.58 -4.57 -3.26
CA VAL A 33 6.76 -4.04 -4.37
C VAL A 33 5.99 -2.75 -4.02
N GLY A 34 6.14 -2.25 -2.78
CA GLY A 34 5.57 -0.96 -2.41
C GLY A 34 4.06 -0.94 -2.19
N GLY A 35 3.41 -2.02 -1.76
CA GLY A 35 2.01 -2.06 -1.27
C GLY A 35 0.93 -2.13 -2.35
N GLY A 36 1.09 -1.35 -3.42
CA GLY A 36 -0.05 -0.93 -4.23
C GLY A 36 -0.67 -1.98 -5.13
N PHE A 37 0.16 -2.93 -5.58
CA PHE A 37 -0.29 -4.06 -6.39
C PHE A 37 -1.32 -4.94 -5.66
N LEU A 38 -1.24 -5.04 -4.32
CA LEU A 38 -2.17 -5.85 -3.53
C LEU A 38 -3.29 -5.02 -2.92
N MET A 39 -2.98 -3.84 -2.38
CA MET A 39 -3.95 -3.06 -1.60
C MET A 39 -5.08 -2.51 -2.47
N THR A 40 -4.77 -1.86 -3.60
CA THR A 40 -5.78 -1.32 -4.53
C THR A 40 -6.84 -2.35 -4.94
N PRO A 41 -6.50 -3.54 -5.49
CA PRO A 41 -7.51 -4.52 -5.87
C PRO A 41 -8.29 -5.10 -4.68
N LEU A 42 -7.65 -5.29 -3.52
CA LEU A 42 -8.34 -5.76 -2.32
C LEU A 42 -9.39 -4.76 -1.82
N LEU A 43 -9.08 -3.45 -1.82
CA LEU A 43 -10.04 -2.41 -1.45
C LEU A 43 -11.22 -2.36 -2.43
N ILE A 44 -10.96 -2.52 -3.72
CA ILE A 44 -12.02 -2.59 -4.76
C ILE A 44 -12.92 -3.82 -4.52
N MET A 45 -12.35 -4.98 -4.20
CA MET A 45 -13.13 -6.20 -3.89
C MET A 45 -14.02 -6.06 -2.66
N ILE A 46 -13.64 -5.19 -1.71
CA ILE A 46 -14.43 -4.89 -0.50
C ILE A 46 -15.52 -3.83 -0.78
N GLY A 47 -15.60 -3.33 -2.02
CA GLY A 47 -16.63 -2.40 -2.46
C GLY A 47 -16.25 -0.93 -2.32
N ILE A 48 -14.97 -0.62 -2.08
CA ILE A 48 -14.50 0.76 -2.10
C ILE A 48 -14.42 1.25 -3.55
N PRO A 49 -14.92 2.46 -3.87
CA PRO A 49 -14.81 3.03 -5.21
C PRO A 49 -13.36 3.05 -5.71
N PRO A 50 -13.07 2.69 -6.98
CA PRO A 50 -11.71 2.60 -7.50
C PRO A 50 -10.88 3.89 -7.35
N THR A 51 -11.51 5.04 -7.51
CA THR A 51 -10.86 6.35 -7.34
C THR A 51 -10.41 6.59 -5.90
N VAL A 52 -11.23 6.18 -4.93
CA VAL A 52 -10.93 6.32 -3.49
C VAL A 52 -9.85 5.30 -3.08
N ALA A 53 -9.94 4.07 -3.60
CA ALA A 53 -8.95 3.03 -3.37
C ALA A 53 -7.57 3.47 -3.87
N ALA A 54 -7.47 3.90 -5.14
CA ALA A 54 -6.21 4.34 -5.74
C ALA A 54 -5.61 5.58 -5.04
N ALA A 55 -6.44 6.56 -4.70
CA ALA A 55 -5.99 7.75 -3.98
C ALA A 55 -5.44 7.40 -2.58
N SER A 56 -6.16 6.57 -1.83
CA SER A 56 -5.77 6.18 -0.47
C SER A 56 -4.49 5.35 -0.47
N ASP A 57 -4.36 4.42 -1.43
CA ASP A 57 -3.22 3.54 -1.55
C ASP A 57 -1.94 4.26 -1.99
N SER A 58 -2.05 5.34 -2.78
CA SER A 58 -0.88 6.11 -3.25
C SER A 58 0.06 6.57 -2.12
N LEU A 59 -0.49 7.03 -0.98
CA LEU A 59 0.30 7.42 0.18
C LEU A 59 0.96 6.22 0.86
N GLN A 60 0.26 5.09 0.94
CA GLN A 60 0.79 3.84 1.45
C GLN A 60 1.94 3.34 0.58
N ILE A 61 1.81 3.45 -0.74
CA ILE A 61 2.85 3.05 -1.70
C ILE A 61 4.11 3.87 -1.51
N VAL A 62 3.99 5.18 -1.36
CA VAL A 62 5.14 6.06 -1.10
C VAL A 62 5.84 5.66 0.19
N GLY A 63 5.09 5.42 1.27
CA GLY A 63 5.65 4.99 2.55
C GLY A 63 6.36 3.63 2.48
N ALA A 64 5.70 2.62 1.89
CA ALA A 64 6.25 1.28 1.76
C ALA A 64 7.46 1.23 0.82
N SER A 65 7.41 1.94 -0.30
CA SER A 65 8.51 2.01 -1.27
C SER A 65 9.72 2.74 -0.68
N THR A 66 9.50 3.88 0.00
CA THR A 66 10.59 4.63 0.62
C THR A 66 11.30 3.82 1.71
N THR A 67 10.54 3.12 2.55
CA THR A 67 11.11 2.27 3.61
C THR A 67 11.83 1.06 3.04
N GLY A 68 11.28 0.42 2.00
CA GLY A 68 11.92 -0.68 1.27
C GLY A 68 13.23 -0.25 0.60
N THR A 69 13.21 0.83 -0.18
CA THR A 69 14.40 1.41 -0.81
C THR A 69 15.45 1.77 0.24
N PHE A 70 15.05 2.38 1.36
CA PHE A 70 15.99 2.71 2.43
C PHE A 70 16.64 1.48 3.07
N ALA A 71 15.87 0.41 3.29
CA ALA A 71 16.40 -0.86 3.82
C ALA A 71 17.39 -1.50 2.84
N HIS A 72 17.05 -1.59 1.56
CA HIS A 72 17.95 -2.09 0.52
C HIS A 72 19.18 -1.21 0.33
N TRP A 73 19.04 0.11 0.52
CA TRP A 73 20.14 1.06 0.40
C TRP A 73 21.18 0.82 1.50
N ARG A 74 20.74 0.58 2.74
CA ARG A 74 21.64 0.21 3.85
C ARG A 74 22.41 -1.09 3.60
N LEU A 75 21.85 -1.99 2.79
CA LEU A 75 22.49 -3.25 2.39
C LEU A 75 23.38 -3.11 1.14
N GLY A 76 23.48 -1.92 0.54
CA GLY A 76 24.27 -1.68 -0.67
C GLY A 76 23.62 -2.20 -1.96
N ASN A 77 22.33 -2.57 -1.92
CA ASN A 77 21.63 -3.21 -3.03
C ASN A 77 20.92 -2.22 -3.99
N VAL A 78 21.02 -0.92 -3.74
CA VAL A 78 20.30 0.11 -4.51
C VAL A 78 21.22 0.75 -5.54
N ASP A 79 20.93 0.52 -6.82
CA ASP A 79 21.55 1.22 -7.94
C ASP A 79 20.69 2.44 -8.33
N PHE A 80 21.06 3.60 -7.79
CA PHE A 80 20.38 4.87 -8.11
C PHE A 80 20.55 5.31 -9.57
N LYS A 81 21.63 4.88 -10.23
CA LYS A 81 21.92 5.27 -11.60
C LYS A 81 20.96 4.55 -12.54
N MET A 82 20.79 3.24 -12.36
CA MET A 82 19.76 2.46 -13.05
C MET A 82 18.35 2.92 -12.68
N GLY A 83 18.10 3.26 -11.41
CA GLY A 83 16.83 3.79 -10.96
C GLY A 83 16.41 5.07 -11.69
N ILE A 84 17.34 5.99 -11.93
CA ILE A 84 17.09 7.24 -12.70
C ILE A 84 16.83 6.96 -14.18
N TYR A 85 17.48 5.96 -14.79
CA TYR A 85 17.26 5.64 -16.20
C TYR A 85 15.93 4.92 -16.48
N LEU A 86 15.36 4.24 -15.49
CA LEU A 86 14.11 3.49 -15.60
C LEU A 86 12.85 4.31 -15.26
N LEU A 87 13.03 5.49 -14.66
CA LEU A 87 11.96 6.42 -14.27
C LEU A 87 11.52 7.27 -15.47
#